data_AF-A0A374VWR1-F1
#
_entry.id   AF-A0A374VWR1-F1
#
_cell.length_a   1.000
_cell.length_b   1.000
_cell.length_c   1.000
_cell.angle_alpha   90.00
_cell.angle_beta   90.00
_cell.angle_gamma   90.00
#
_symmetry.space_group_name_H-M   'P 1'
#
loop_
_entity.id
_entity.type
_entity.pdbx_description
1 polymer ?
#
loop_
_entity_poly.entity_id
_entity_poly.type
_entity_poly.pdbx_seq_one_letter_code
_entity_poly.pdbx_strand_id
1 'polypeptide(L)'
;MSQLKKPTIKNPDLVAAMAEFKKQQSVQTEKEMLDAIAAASFIAPITLQNKLNEVEPDENGQRHMEASLMAVSNKDGVKFFPAFTDWLEFLKWKNDPDADTMVITFDQYCGILLKQGVDVSGIVINPAETNIVIRKEKMAEMKGVSPEAEQPQEAPKKNNILPLFGCEKVTNPEVIVAADRLRRENNEPARNNMFEAMRKARFVAPVLMEVPKEVKAGEKVNAQAEFIMLNHEGGKYMPLFTSLSELQKWNGAPDCKAVPMSMANYVAMLSDPKSTAAGIVLDPFTMGLAFSKEQAMNIQPRLAMRDIDSTPEGMEDDLKAYFAENADVKKAYIDGVKANNTDGFVVVLELENENNVREIADHVAKAINKYGSCVVAPISSPIGKKVLERKTAFYEA
;
A
#
# COMPACT_ATOMS: atom_id res chain seq x y z
N MET A 1 -27.81 -0.56 -36.75
CA MET A 1 -27.75 0.43 -35.64
C MET A 1 -28.95 0.20 -34.73
N SER A 2 -28.89 -0.80 -33.86
CA SER A 2 -29.92 -0.96 -32.82
C SER A 2 -29.62 0.06 -31.73
N GLN A 3 -30.19 1.26 -31.85
CA GLN A 3 -30.19 2.25 -30.77
C GLN A 3 -30.85 1.59 -29.54
N LEU A 4 -30.21 1.66 -28.37
CA LEU A 4 -30.84 1.29 -27.11
C LEU A 4 -32.17 2.06 -27.02
N LYS A 5 -33.27 1.31 -26.87
CA LYS A 5 -34.62 1.87 -26.83
C LYS A 5 -34.71 2.76 -25.59
N LYS A 6 -34.99 4.06 -25.78
CA LYS A 6 -35.06 5.03 -24.67
C LYS A 6 -36.05 4.53 -23.60
N PRO A 7 -35.67 4.48 -22.31
CA PRO A 7 -36.56 3.96 -21.27
C PRO A 7 -37.82 4.81 -21.16
N THR A 8 -38.99 4.17 -21.13
CA THR A 8 -40.30 4.83 -20.93
C THR A 8 -40.75 4.85 -19.47
N ILE A 9 -39.83 4.63 -18.54
CA ILE A 9 -40.14 4.53 -17.11
C ILE A 9 -40.66 5.86 -16.58
N LYS A 10 -41.70 5.76 -15.76
CA LYS A 10 -42.23 6.82 -14.93
C LYS A 10 -42.61 6.19 -13.59
N ASN A 11 -42.12 6.73 -12.47
CA ASN A 11 -42.46 6.26 -11.12
C ASN A 11 -43.48 7.21 -10.46
N PRO A 12 -44.75 7.26 -10.89
CA PRO A 12 -45.73 8.22 -10.38
C PRO A 12 -45.98 8.05 -8.87
N ASP A 13 -46.04 6.81 -8.37
CA ASP A 13 -46.27 6.52 -6.96
C ASP A 13 -45.12 7.01 -6.09
N LEU A 14 -43.87 6.80 -6.54
CA LEU A 14 -42.70 7.33 -5.87
C LEU A 14 -42.68 8.86 -5.90
N VAL A 15 -43.00 9.49 -7.04
CA VAL A 15 -43.07 10.96 -7.13
C VAL A 15 -44.11 11.53 -6.17
N ALA A 16 -45.28 10.88 -6.05
CA ALA A 16 -46.31 11.28 -5.10
C ALA A 16 -45.84 11.10 -3.65
N ALA A 17 -45.24 9.96 -3.30
CA ALA A 17 -44.73 9.69 -1.96
C ALA A 17 -43.59 10.65 -1.55
N MET A 18 -42.68 10.96 -2.47
CA MET A 18 -41.62 11.95 -2.26
C MET A 18 -42.20 13.36 -2.03
N ALA A 19 -43.23 13.74 -2.78
CA ALA A 19 -43.90 15.03 -2.61
C ALA A 19 -44.62 15.13 -1.25
N GLU A 20 -45.24 14.05 -0.80
CA GLU A 20 -45.94 14.01 0.49
C GLU A 20 -44.97 14.00 1.67
N PHE A 21 -43.90 13.21 1.57
CA PHE A 21 -42.80 13.26 2.54
C PHE A 21 -42.20 14.66 2.65
N LYS A 22 -42.00 15.37 1.54
CA LYS A 22 -41.48 16.75 1.54
C LYS A 22 -42.41 17.74 2.24
N LYS A 23 -43.73 17.48 2.26
CA LYS A 23 -44.72 18.34 2.93
C LYS A 23 -44.84 18.06 4.42
N GLN A 24 -44.96 16.78 4.80
CA GLN A 24 -45.31 16.39 6.17
C GLN A 24 -44.10 15.97 7.01
N GLN A 25 -43.08 15.37 6.40
CA GLN A 25 -41.88 14.84 7.06
C GLN A 25 -42.20 13.99 8.32
N SER A 26 -43.26 13.18 8.23
CA SER A 26 -43.66 12.26 9.30
C SER A 26 -43.09 10.86 9.08
N VAL A 27 -43.00 10.07 10.16
CA VAL A 27 -42.56 8.66 10.12
C VAL A 27 -43.40 7.85 9.13
N GLN A 28 -44.69 8.13 9.04
CA GLN A 28 -45.60 7.45 8.11
C GLN A 28 -45.27 7.79 6.66
N THR A 29 -45.11 9.08 6.35
CA THR A 29 -44.76 9.52 4.99
C THR A 29 -43.35 9.10 4.57
N GLU A 30 -42.42 8.97 5.53
CA GLU A 30 -41.08 8.42 5.28
C GLU A 30 -41.16 6.95 4.89
N LYS A 31 -41.92 6.16 5.66
CA LYS A 31 -42.13 4.74 5.38
C LYS A 31 -42.75 4.52 4.00
N GLU A 32 -43.82 5.27 3.68
CA GLU A 32 -44.49 5.19 2.37
C GLU A 32 -43.54 5.53 1.22
N MET A 33 -42.67 6.55 1.41
CA MET A 33 -41.63 6.88 0.44
C MET A 33 -40.61 5.75 0.28
N LEU A 34 -40.12 5.16 1.37
CA LEU A 34 -39.16 4.06 1.32
C LEU A 34 -39.75 2.80 0.67
N ASP A 35 -41.01 2.47 0.96
CA ASP A 35 -41.73 1.36 0.33
C ASP A 35 -41.88 1.60 -1.18
N ALA A 36 -42.19 2.85 -1.59
CA ALA A 36 -42.25 3.24 -2.99
C ALA A 36 -40.87 3.20 -3.68
N ILE A 37 -39.79 3.54 -2.96
CA ILE A 37 -38.40 3.42 -3.47
C ILE A 37 -38.04 1.96 -3.71
N ALA A 38 -38.37 1.07 -2.77
CA ALA A 38 -38.07 -0.36 -2.88
C ALA A 38 -38.77 -1.02 -4.08
N ALA A 39 -39.98 -0.56 -4.40
CA ALA A 39 -40.76 -1.06 -5.55
C ALA A 39 -40.39 -0.41 -6.89
N ALA A 40 -39.62 0.69 -6.88
CA ALA A 40 -39.35 1.47 -8.09
C ALA A 40 -38.26 0.88 -8.99
N SER A 41 -38.37 1.20 -10.28
CA SER A 41 -37.31 1.03 -11.27
C SER A 41 -36.81 2.40 -11.71
N PHE A 42 -35.52 2.57 -11.83
CA PHE A 42 -34.88 3.83 -12.12
C PHE A 42 -34.18 3.80 -13.46
N ILE A 43 -34.02 4.97 -14.05
CA ILE A 43 -33.10 5.17 -15.16
C ILE A 43 -31.73 5.51 -14.53
N ALA A 44 -30.68 4.81 -14.94
CA ALA A 44 -29.33 5.03 -14.48
C ALA A 44 -28.37 5.29 -15.64
N PRO A 45 -27.52 6.32 -15.57
CA PRO A 45 -26.51 6.58 -16.58
C PRO A 45 -25.39 5.56 -16.51
N ILE A 46 -24.95 5.11 -17.67
CA ILE A 46 -23.89 4.11 -17.82
C ILE A 46 -22.82 4.60 -18.77
N THR A 47 -21.61 4.05 -18.61
CA THR A 47 -20.58 4.09 -19.64
C THR A 47 -20.44 2.70 -20.24
N LEU A 48 -20.59 2.62 -21.56
CA LEU A 48 -20.23 1.44 -22.33
C LEU A 48 -18.73 1.47 -22.58
N GLN A 49 -18.01 0.41 -22.19
CA GLN A 49 -16.55 0.37 -22.39
C GLN A 49 -16.19 0.19 -23.88
N ASN A 50 -17.03 -0.52 -24.65
CA ASN A 50 -16.82 -0.79 -26.07
C ASN A 50 -18.04 -0.38 -26.91
N LYS A 51 -17.85 0.14 -28.12
CA LYS A 51 -18.95 0.39 -29.06
C LYS A 51 -19.42 -0.94 -29.66
N LEU A 52 -20.73 -1.08 -29.90
CA LEU A 52 -21.35 -2.30 -30.48
C LEU A 52 -20.63 -2.84 -31.74
N ASN A 53 -19.99 -1.94 -32.51
CA ASN A 53 -19.32 -2.25 -33.77
C ASN A 53 -17.87 -2.74 -33.57
N GLU A 54 -17.30 -2.60 -32.38
CA GLU A 54 -15.90 -2.91 -32.04
C GLU A 54 -15.76 -4.23 -31.24
N VAL A 55 -16.88 -4.81 -30.80
CA VAL A 55 -16.90 -6.10 -30.07
C VAL A 55 -17.13 -7.23 -31.07
N GLU A 56 -16.13 -8.10 -31.22
CA GLU A 56 -16.27 -9.33 -31.99
C GLU A 56 -17.27 -10.29 -31.30
N PRO A 57 -18.16 -10.96 -32.05
CA PRO A 57 -19.05 -11.96 -31.47
C PRO A 57 -18.24 -13.13 -30.90
N ASP A 58 -18.69 -13.68 -29.78
CA ASP A 58 -18.17 -14.95 -29.25
C ASP A 58 -18.48 -16.14 -30.18
N GLU A 59 -18.02 -17.33 -29.81
CA GLU A 59 -18.21 -18.57 -30.57
C GLU A 59 -19.70 -18.92 -30.83
N ASN A 60 -20.63 -18.31 -30.10
CA ASN A 60 -22.08 -18.48 -30.26
C ASN A 60 -22.74 -17.30 -31.00
N GLY A 61 -21.96 -16.35 -31.51
CA GLY A 61 -22.46 -15.14 -32.17
C GLY A 61 -22.97 -14.05 -31.22
N GLN A 62 -22.75 -14.17 -29.91
CA GLN A 62 -23.17 -13.19 -28.91
C GLN A 62 -22.07 -12.15 -28.68
N ARG A 63 -22.44 -10.88 -28.63
CA ARG A 63 -21.51 -9.78 -28.34
C ARG A 63 -21.67 -9.37 -26.88
N HIS A 64 -20.64 -9.60 -26.07
CA HIS A 64 -20.63 -9.19 -24.67
C HIS A 64 -20.21 -7.73 -24.56
N MET A 65 -21.14 -6.84 -24.22
CA MET A 65 -20.85 -5.44 -23.90
C MET A 65 -20.76 -5.25 -22.40
N GLU A 66 -19.66 -4.68 -21.92
CA GLU A 66 -19.50 -4.30 -20.52
C GLU A 66 -20.01 -2.86 -20.30
N ALA A 67 -21.03 -2.74 -19.46
CA ALA A 67 -21.59 -1.47 -19.02
C ALA A 67 -21.23 -1.21 -17.55
N SER A 68 -20.75 -0.01 -17.25
CA SER A 68 -20.44 0.44 -15.88
C SER A 68 -21.37 1.58 -15.46
N LEU A 69 -21.90 1.54 -14.24
CA LEU A 69 -22.70 2.65 -13.69
C LEU A 69 -21.83 3.89 -13.48
N MET A 70 -22.34 5.06 -13.86
CA MET A 70 -21.66 6.32 -13.62
C MET A 70 -21.94 6.82 -12.19
N ALA A 71 -20.91 7.03 -11.38
CA ALA A 71 -21.04 7.69 -10.09
C ALA A 71 -20.90 9.22 -10.21
N VAL A 72 -21.58 9.95 -9.34
CA VAL A 72 -21.44 11.40 -9.16
C VAL A 72 -20.90 11.70 -7.78
N SER A 73 -20.06 12.73 -7.66
CA SER A 73 -19.54 13.17 -6.36
C SER A 73 -20.29 14.41 -5.88
N ASN A 74 -20.60 14.45 -4.57
CA ASN A 74 -21.04 15.68 -3.92
C ASN A 74 -19.84 16.63 -3.68
N LYS A 75 -20.11 17.80 -3.09
CA LYS A 75 -19.07 18.81 -2.79
C LYS A 75 -17.95 18.29 -1.86
N ASP A 76 -18.27 17.30 -1.03
CA ASP A 76 -17.34 16.66 -0.08
C ASP A 76 -16.56 15.49 -0.71
N GLY A 77 -16.76 15.23 -2.01
CA GLY A 77 -16.13 14.14 -2.74
C GLY A 77 -16.74 12.75 -2.48
N VAL A 78 -17.87 12.68 -1.78
CA VAL A 78 -18.62 11.43 -1.52
C VAL A 78 -19.37 11.04 -2.79
N LYS A 79 -19.21 9.78 -3.21
CA LYS A 79 -19.76 9.25 -4.46
C LYS A 79 -21.14 8.63 -4.26
N PHE A 80 -22.06 8.87 -5.19
CA PHE A 80 -23.39 8.28 -5.25
C PHE A 80 -23.72 7.84 -6.67
N PHE A 81 -24.52 6.79 -6.83
CA PHE A 81 -25.12 6.50 -8.13
C PHE A 81 -26.40 7.34 -8.32
N PRO A 82 -26.52 8.10 -9.41
CA PRO A 82 -27.75 8.81 -9.71
C PRO A 82 -28.83 7.83 -10.21
N ALA A 83 -30.05 8.04 -9.73
CA ALA A 83 -31.23 7.26 -10.05
C ALA A 83 -32.35 8.22 -10.46
N PHE A 84 -32.89 8.07 -11.66
CA PHE A 84 -33.90 8.99 -12.20
C PHE A 84 -35.27 8.33 -12.26
N THR A 85 -36.30 9.03 -11.77
CA THR A 85 -37.68 8.51 -11.74
C THR A 85 -38.33 8.47 -13.11
N ASP A 86 -37.82 9.25 -14.05
CA ASP A 86 -38.26 9.32 -15.43
C ASP A 86 -37.20 10.01 -16.31
N TRP A 87 -37.47 10.02 -17.62
CA TRP A 87 -36.56 10.57 -18.62
C TRP A 87 -36.37 12.09 -18.53
N LEU A 88 -37.38 12.86 -18.08
CA LEU A 88 -37.26 14.31 -17.96
C LEU A 88 -36.30 14.66 -16.82
N GLU A 89 -36.37 13.95 -15.69
CA GLU A 89 -35.42 14.11 -14.57
C GLU A 89 -33.97 13.84 -14.99
N PHE A 90 -33.77 12.82 -15.82
CA PHE A 90 -32.46 12.53 -16.41
C PHE A 90 -31.96 13.67 -17.31
N LEU A 91 -32.80 14.16 -18.22
CA LEU A 91 -32.46 15.26 -19.13
C LEU A 91 -32.16 16.56 -18.38
N LYS A 92 -32.89 16.88 -17.31
CA LYS A 92 -32.59 18.04 -16.45
C LYS A 92 -31.17 17.96 -15.87
N TRP A 93 -30.66 16.77 -15.59
CA TRP A 93 -29.34 16.55 -15.01
C TRP A 93 -28.19 16.56 -16.02
N LYS A 94 -28.27 15.76 -17.11
CA LYS A 94 -27.16 15.62 -18.06
C LYS A 94 -27.27 16.52 -19.29
N ASN A 95 -28.48 17.02 -19.58
CA ASN A 95 -28.83 17.73 -20.81
C ASN A 95 -28.30 17.05 -22.10
N ASP A 96 -28.31 15.71 -22.09
CA ASP A 96 -27.79 14.88 -23.17
C ASP A 96 -28.83 13.80 -23.51
N PRO A 97 -29.58 13.94 -24.62
CA PRO A 97 -30.63 13.00 -24.99
C PRO A 97 -30.13 11.69 -25.59
N ASP A 98 -28.82 11.59 -25.89
CA ASP A 98 -28.20 10.43 -26.53
C ASP A 98 -27.28 9.66 -25.58
N ALA A 99 -27.21 10.08 -24.30
CA ALA A 99 -26.47 9.38 -23.28
C ALA A 99 -26.96 7.95 -23.05
N ASP A 100 -26.01 7.03 -22.89
CA ASP A 100 -26.30 5.64 -22.57
C ASP A 100 -26.89 5.52 -21.17
N THR A 101 -28.03 4.84 -21.09
CA THR A 101 -28.78 4.60 -19.85
C THR A 101 -29.25 3.15 -19.79
N MET A 102 -29.45 2.67 -18.57
CA MET A 102 -30.13 1.39 -18.31
C MET A 102 -31.28 1.57 -17.34
N VAL A 103 -32.20 0.61 -17.38
CA VAL A 103 -33.22 0.44 -16.34
C VAL A 103 -32.62 -0.42 -15.23
N ILE A 104 -32.70 0.06 -13.99
CA ILE A 104 -32.18 -0.64 -12.82
C ILE A 104 -33.17 -0.55 -11.65
N THR A 105 -33.41 -1.65 -10.95
CA THR A 105 -34.28 -1.67 -9.77
C THR A 105 -33.52 -1.29 -8.50
N PHE A 106 -34.25 -0.92 -7.44
CA PHE A 106 -33.65 -0.71 -6.12
C PHE A 106 -32.83 -1.92 -5.64
N ASP A 107 -33.37 -3.12 -5.85
CA ASP A 107 -32.72 -4.37 -5.51
C ASP A 107 -31.39 -4.59 -6.24
N GLN A 108 -31.33 -4.22 -7.51
CA GLN A 108 -30.10 -4.29 -8.30
C GLN A 108 -29.07 -3.27 -7.81
N TYR A 109 -29.48 -2.07 -7.40
CA TYR A 109 -28.58 -1.14 -6.70
C TYR A 109 -28.05 -1.74 -5.40
N CYS A 110 -28.89 -2.36 -4.57
CA CYS A 110 -28.44 -3.04 -3.35
C CYS A 110 -27.42 -4.14 -3.68
N GLY A 111 -27.69 -4.97 -4.69
CA GLY A 111 -26.79 -6.04 -5.12
C GLY A 111 -25.42 -5.56 -5.63
N ILE A 112 -25.33 -4.31 -6.08
CA ILE A 112 -24.06 -3.69 -6.48
C ILE A 112 -23.39 -3.02 -5.27
N LEU A 113 -24.12 -2.17 -4.55
CA LEU A 113 -23.60 -1.32 -3.47
C LEU A 113 -23.23 -2.08 -2.19
N LEU A 114 -23.88 -3.21 -1.93
CA LEU A 114 -23.60 -4.04 -0.75
C LEU A 114 -22.47 -5.06 -0.98
N LYS A 115 -21.82 -5.05 -2.16
CA LYS A 115 -20.61 -5.84 -2.42
C LYS A 115 -19.39 -5.17 -1.79
N GLN A 116 -18.47 -5.98 -1.26
CA GLN A 116 -17.21 -5.49 -0.70
C GLN A 116 -16.37 -4.77 -1.78
N GLY A 117 -15.71 -3.68 -1.40
CA GLY A 117 -14.80 -2.92 -2.28
C GLY A 117 -15.46 -1.85 -3.15
N VAL A 118 -16.76 -1.59 -3.00
CA VAL A 118 -17.45 -0.52 -3.74
C VAL A 118 -17.33 0.82 -3.00
N ASP A 119 -16.52 1.74 -3.54
CA ASP A 119 -16.33 3.12 -3.06
C ASP A 119 -17.48 4.04 -3.54
N VAL A 120 -18.73 3.67 -3.24
CA VAL A 120 -19.95 4.45 -3.51
C VAL A 120 -20.88 4.36 -2.30
N SER A 121 -21.31 5.49 -1.77
CA SER A 121 -22.00 5.57 -0.46
C SER A 121 -23.51 5.38 -0.53
N GLY A 122 -24.09 5.23 -1.72
CA GLY A 122 -25.52 5.00 -1.90
C GLY A 122 -26.03 5.48 -3.26
N ILE A 123 -27.33 5.74 -3.32
CA ILE A 123 -27.99 6.32 -4.49
C ILE A 123 -28.50 7.73 -4.20
N VAL A 124 -28.61 8.55 -5.25
CA VAL A 124 -29.25 9.87 -5.21
C VAL A 124 -30.36 9.92 -6.25
N ILE A 125 -31.60 10.08 -5.78
CA ILE A 125 -32.81 10.12 -6.60
C ILE A 125 -33.05 11.56 -7.07
N ASN A 126 -33.17 11.75 -8.38
CA ASN A 126 -33.37 13.04 -9.05
C ASN A 126 -32.44 14.15 -8.54
N PRO A 127 -31.11 14.06 -8.78
CA PRO A 127 -30.11 14.97 -8.21
C PRO A 127 -30.35 16.46 -8.50
N ALA A 128 -30.99 16.78 -9.63
CA ALA A 128 -31.25 18.16 -10.06
C ALA A 128 -32.49 18.80 -9.41
N GLU A 129 -33.39 18.01 -8.83
CA GLU A 129 -34.66 18.49 -8.26
C GLU A 129 -34.90 17.98 -6.85
N THR A 130 -35.47 16.77 -6.70
CA THR A 130 -35.89 16.25 -5.39
C THR A 130 -34.69 15.92 -4.50
N ASN A 131 -33.59 15.47 -5.11
CA ASN A 131 -32.31 15.18 -4.46
C ASN A 131 -32.44 14.35 -3.18
N ILE A 132 -33.12 13.22 -3.27
CA ILE A 132 -33.27 12.29 -2.14
C ILE A 132 -32.09 11.33 -2.12
N VAL A 133 -31.33 11.33 -1.03
CA VAL A 133 -30.16 10.48 -0.86
C VAL A 133 -30.53 9.26 -0.01
N ILE A 134 -30.35 8.06 -0.56
CA ILE A 134 -30.50 6.80 0.18
C ILE A 134 -29.12 6.18 0.31
N ARG A 135 -28.59 6.16 1.53
CA ARG A 135 -27.25 5.62 1.82
C ARG A 135 -27.27 4.10 1.92
N LYS A 136 -26.11 3.48 1.70
CA LYS A 136 -25.92 2.01 1.76
C LYS A 136 -26.46 1.40 3.06
N GLU A 137 -26.37 2.10 4.19
CA GLU A 137 -26.86 1.62 5.49
C GLU A 137 -28.38 1.49 5.49
N LYS A 138 -29.08 2.50 4.95
CA LYS A 138 -30.53 2.48 4.83
C LYS A 138 -31.00 1.43 3.83
N MET A 139 -30.24 1.22 2.76
CA MET A 139 -30.51 0.16 1.78
C MET A 139 -30.38 -1.23 2.39
N ALA A 140 -29.38 -1.46 3.24
CA ALA A 140 -29.19 -2.71 3.97
C ALA A 140 -30.36 -2.97 4.95
N GLU A 141 -30.77 -1.95 5.71
CA GLU A 141 -31.92 -2.00 6.61
C GLU A 141 -33.21 -2.38 5.85
N MET A 142 -33.49 -1.72 4.73
CA MET A 142 -34.65 -2.02 3.88
C MET A 142 -34.60 -3.44 3.29
N LYS A 143 -33.40 -3.99 3.07
CA LYS A 143 -33.21 -5.35 2.57
C LYS A 143 -33.34 -6.43 3.64
N GLY A 144 -33.51 -6.07 4.91
CA GLY A 144 -33.49 -7.02 6.02
C GLY A 144 -32.12 -7.69 6.19
N VAL A 145 -31.08 -7.12 5.59
CA VAL A 145 -29.69 -7.54 5.79
C VAL A 145 -29.18 -6.63 6.90
N SER A 146 -29.06 -7.17 8.11
CA SER A 146 -28.33 -6.47 9.15
C SER A 146 -26.93 -6.16 8.62
N PRO A 147 -26.47 -4.90 8.58
CA PRO A 147 -25.05 -4.68 8.53
C PRO A 147 -24.51 -5.42 9.76
N GLU A 148 -23.65 -6.42 9.55
CA GLU A 148 -22.87 -6.97 10.66
C GLU A 148 -22.30 -5.78 11.43
N ALA A 149 -22.65 -5.69 12.71
CA ALA A 149 -22.70 -4.45 13.47
C ALA A 149 -21.44 -3.58 13.32
N GLU A 150 -21.49 -2.56 12.47
CA GLU A 150 -20.69 -1.37 12.63
C GLU A 150 -21.39 -0.50 13.69
N GLN A 151 -20.88 -0.57 14.92
CA GLN A 151 -21.18 0.42 15.97
C GLN A 151 -20.89 1.84 15.44
N PRO A 152 -21.60 2.88 15.92
CA PRO A 152 -21.53 4.23 15.34
C PRO A 152 -20.12 4.80 15.44
N GLN A 153 -19.36 4.71 14.35
CA GLN A 153 -18.21 5.56 14.11
C GLN A 153 -18.68 6.73 13.26
N GLU A 154 -18.33 7.93 13.73
CA GLU A 154 -18.40 9.18 12.98
C GLU A 154 -17.94 8.96 11.53
N ALA A 155 -18.56 9.68 10.58
CA ALA A 155 -18.17 9.66 9.16
C ALA A 155 -16.65 9.53 9.01
N PRO A 156 -16.11 8.67 8.10
CA PRO A 156 -14.67 8.52 7.97
C PRO A 156 -14.12 9.91 7.66
N LYS A 157 -13.50 10.55 8.65
CA LYS A 157 -12.53 11.59 8.41
C LYS A 157 -11.59 10.93 7.40
N LYS A 158 -11.51 11.47 6.19
CA LYS A 158 -10.38 11.16 5.32
C LYS A 158 -9.17 11.67 6.09
N ASN A 159 -8.58 10.79 6.90
CA ASN A 159 -7.46 11.14 7.74
C ASN A 159 -6.32 11.54 6.82
N ASN A 160 -5.73 12.69 7.09
CA ASN A 160 -4.83 13.36 6.19
C ASN A 160 -3.45 12.71 6.27
N ILE A 161 -3.28 11.62 5.51
CA ILE A 161 -1.99 10.99 5.31
C ILE A 161 -1.19 11.87 4.35
N LEU A 162 -0.28 12.66 4.88
CA LEU A 162 0.59 13.49 4.06
C LEU A 162 1.87 12.71 3.69
N PRO A 163 2.10 12.38 2.41
CA PRO A 163 3.33 11.73 1.98
C PRO A 163 4.51 12.69 2.05
N LEU A 164 5.62 12.24 2.63
CA LEU A 164 6.88 12.97 2.70
C LEU A 164 8.00 12.23 1.95
N PHE A 165 9.05 12.96 1.59
CA PHE A 165 10.31 12.41 1.07
C PHE A 165 10.16 11.43 -0.12
N GLY A 166 9.20 11.70 -1.01
CA GLY A 166 8.98 10.86 -2.20
C GLY A 166 8.29 9.52 -1.93
N CYS A 167 7.60 9.37 -0.79
CA CYS A 167 6.78 8.19 -0.46
C CYS A 167 5.81 7.75 -1.55
N GLU A 168 5.32 8.68 -2.38
CA GLU A 168 4.43 8.37 -3.50
C GLU A 168 5.07 7.44 -4.55
N LYS A 169 6.40 7.38 -4.62
CA LYS A 169 7.15 6.53 -5.55
C LYS A 169 7.52 5.17 -4.96
N VAL A 170 7.20 4.93 -3.69
CA VAL A 170 7.56 3.67 -3.03
C VAL A 170 6.59 2.58 -3.47
N THR A 171 7.13 1.56 -4.13
CA THR A 171 6.41 0.35 -4.58
C THR A 171 7.32 -0.86 -4.42
N ASN A 172 6.79 -2.02 -4.01
CA ASN A 172 7.61 -3.21 -3.77
C ASN A 172 7.04 -4.48 -4.46
N PRO A 173 7.06 -4.54 -5.81
CA PRO A 173 6.53 -5.69 -6.54
C PRO A 173 7.25 -7.01 -6.20
N GLU A 174 8.57 -6.98 -5.99
CA GLU A 174 9.34 -8.17 -5.60
C GLU A 174 8.92 -8.72 -4.23
N VAL A 175 8.59 -7.84 -3.28
CA VAL A 175 8.11 -8.24 -1.95
C VAL A 175 6.73 -8.89 -2.07
N ILE A 176 5.85 -8.34 -2.92
CA ILE A 176 4.50 -8.89 -3.14
C ILE A 176 4.60 -10.30 -3.74
N VAL A 177 5.43 -10.49 -4.77
CA VAL A 177 5.66 -11.80 -5.41
C VAL A 177 6.27 -12.79 -4.41
N ALA A 178 7.29 -12.37 -3.66
CA ALA A 178 7.95 -13.24 -2.69
C ALA A 178 7.01 -13.64 -1.53
N ALA A 179 6.10 -12.76 -1.12
CA ALA A 179 5.12 -13.06 -0.09
C ALA A 179 4.02 -14.01 -0.57
N ASP A 180 3.51 -13.85 -1.80
CA ASP A 180 2.58 -14.80 -2.41
C ASP A 180 3.21 -16.20 -2.51
N ARG A 181 4.48 -16.25 -2.93
CA ARG A 181 5.25 -17.50 -2.96
C ARG A 181 5.40 -18.12 -1.56
N LEU A 182 5.75 -17.32 -0.56
CA LEU A 182 5.86 -17.79 0.82
C LEU A 182 4.54 -18.37 1.33
N ARG A 183 3.39 -17.76 0.99
CA ARG A 183 2.06 -18.28 1.35
C ARG A 183 1.74 -19.62 0.72
N ARG A 184 2.08 -19.79 -0.57
CA ARG A 184 1.78 -21.02 -1.32
C ARG A 184 2.69 -22.18 -0.93
N GLU A 185 3.98 -21.91 -0.80
CA GLU A 185 4.99 -22.95 -0.65
C GLU A 185 5.40 -23.20 0.81
N ASN A 186 5.32 -22.17 1.67
CA ASN A 186 5.67 -22.20 3.09
C ASN A 186 6.94 -23.02 3.43
N ASN A 187 8.00 -22.84 2.65
CA ASN A 187 9.26 -23.56 2.78
C ASN A 187 10.45 -22.60 3.00
N GLU A 188 11.61 -23.14 3.36
CA GLU A 188 12.80 -22.31 3.63
C GLU A 188 13.25 -21.47 2.42
N PRO A 189 13.30 -22.00 1.18
CA PRO A 189 13.63 -21.19 0.01
C PRO A 189 12.69 -19.99 -0.18
N ALA A 190 11.38 -20.19 -0.07
CA ALA A 190 10.40 -19.12 -0.21
C ALA A 190 10.55 -18.07 0.91
N ARG A 191 10.84 -18.50 2.14
CA ARG A 191 11.14 -17.61 3.28
C ARG A 191 12.42 -16.80 3.04
N ASN A 192 13.47 -17.43 2.53
CA ASN A 192 14.74 -16.75 2.23
C ASN A 192 14.57 -15.71 1.11
N ASN A 193 13.83 -16.05 0.06
CA ASN A 193 13.50 -15.11 -1.02
C ASN A 193 12.69 -13.91 -0.49
N MET A 194 11.73 -14.15 0.41
CA MET A 194 10.97 -13.09 1.05
C MET A 194 11.89 -12.16 1.87
N PHE A 195 12.79 -12.73 2.68
CA PHE A 195 13.72 -11.93 3.48
C PHE A 195 14.68 -11.13 2.61
N GLU A 196 15.12 -11.68 1.48
CA GLU A 196 15.95 -10.96 0.53
C GLU A 196 15.22 -9.79 -0.14
N ALA A 197 13.98 -10.02 -0.60
CA ALA A 197 13.16 -8.97 -1.17
C ALA A 197 12.90 -7.83 -0.16
N MET A 198 12.54 -8.18 1.09
CA MET A 198 12.32 -7.20 2.15
C MET A 198 13.58 -6.39 2.50
N ARG A 199 14.78 -6.97 2.34
CA ARG A 199 16.04 -6.28 2.64
C ARG A 199 16.39 -5.21 1.61
N LYS A 200 16.10 -5.46 0.33
CA LYS A 200 16.35 -4.51 -0.77
C LYS A 200 15.27 -3.43 -0.87
N ALA A 201 14.10 -3.70 -0.30
CA ALA A 201 12.93 -2.84 -0.32
C ALA A 201 13.05 -1.57 0.52
N ARG A 202 12.22 -0.59 0.16
CA ARG A 202 11.85 0.54 1.02
C ARG A 202 10.36 0.49 1.26
N PHE A 203 9.93 0.71 2.48
CA PHE A 203 8.54 0.65 2.89
C PHE A 203 8.03 2.03 3.27
N VAL A 204 6.71 2.20 3.21
CA VAL A 204 6.04 3.37 3.75
C VAL A 204 5.73 3.10 5.22
N ALA A 205 6.14 4.01 6.09
CA ALA A 205 5.87 3.97 7.53
C ALA A 205 4.98 5.15 7.94
N PRO A 206 3.90 4.92 8.70
CA PRO A 206 3.09 5.99 9.25
C PRO A 206 3.71 6.53 10.55
N VAL A 207 3.92 7.84 10.61
CA VAL A 207 4.49 8.54 11.78
C VAL A 207 3.64 9.74 12.17
N LEU A 208 3.49 9.97 13.47
CA LEU A 208 2.99 11.23 14.02
C LEU A 208 4.19 12.17 14.13
N MET A 209 4.15 13.27 13.38
CA MET A 209 5.23 14.25 13.36
C MET A 209 4.62 15.64 13.25
N GLU A 210 5.04 16.53 14.16
CA GLU A 210 4.79 17.96 14.02
C GLU A 210 5.85 18.56 13.09
N VAL A 211 5.41 19.13 11.97
CA VAL A 211 6.29 19.80 11.02
C VAL A 211 6.31 21.29 11.38
N PRO A 212 7.47 21.88 11.73
CA PRO A 212 7.54 23.32 11.96
C PRO A 212 7.17 24.10 10.70
N LYS A 213 6.30 25.12 10.85
CA LYS A 213 5.73 25.88 9.74
C LYS A 213 6.74 26.76 9.00
N GLU A 214 7.89 27.04 9.60
CA GLU A 214 8.97 27.84 9.00
C GLU A 214 10.30 27.14 9.23
N VAL A 215 11.01 26.85 8.15
CA VAL A 215 12.40 26.35 8.19
C VAL A 215 13.26 27.37 7.45
N LYS A 216 14.12 28.09 8.17
CA LYS A 216 15.10 28.97 7.54
C LYS A 216 16.20 28.12 6.91
N ALA A 217 16.66 28.51 5.72
CA ALA A 217 17.74 27.82 5.02
C ALA A 217 18.99 27.77 5.93
N GLY A 218 19.44 26.55 6.27
CA GLY A 218 20.60 26.31 7.14
C GLY A 218 20.28 25.88 8.58
N GLU A 219 19.01 25.90 8.99
CA GLU A 219 18.61 25.53 10.35
C GLU A 219 18.33 24.02 10.47
N LYS A 220 19.00 23.33 11.39
CA LYS A 220 18.72 21.91 11.70
C LYS A 220 17.42 21.82 12.48
N VAL A 221 16.34 21.44 11.80
CA VAL A 221 15.05 21.18 12.43
C VAL A 221 15.06 19.78 13.05
N ASN A 222 15.04 19.72 14.38
CA ASN A 222 14.78 18.49 15.11
C ASN A 222 13.27 18.25 15.17
N ALA A 223 12.72 17.53 14.19
CA ALA A 223 11.35 17.04 14.25
C ALA A 223 11.33 15.70 15.02
N GLN A 224 10.60 15.65 16.14
CA GLN A 224 10.35 14.39 16.85
C GLN A 224 9.24 13.63 16.10
N ALA A 225 9.55 12.41 15.65
CA ALA A 225 8.61 11.53 14.98
C ALA A 225 8.25 10.37 15.91
N GLU A 226 6.97 10.22 16.21
CA GLU A 226 6.44 9.05 16.92
C GLU A 226 5.89 8.05 15.92
N PHE A 227 6.37 6.81 15.99
CA PHE A 227 5.90 5.76 15.09
C PHE A 227 4.61 5.14 15.59
N ILE A 228 3.67 4.96 14.66
CA ILE A 228 2.37 4.40 15.02
C ILE A 228 2.48 2.88 15.11
N MET A 229 1.97 2.31 16.19
CA MET A 229 1.96 0.87 16.45
C MET A 229 0.55 0.29 16.23
N LEU A 230 0.46 -0.91 15.68
CA LEU A 230 -0.79 -1.65 15.54
C LEU A 230 -0.86 -2.79 16.56
N ASN A 231 -2.06 -3.05 17.07
CA ASN A 231 -2.30 -4.27 17.84
C ASN A 231 -2.53 -5.44 16.86
N HIS A 232 -1.76 -6.50 17.01
CA HIS A 232 -1.88 -7.72 16.20
C HIS A 232 -1.50 -8.93 17.07
N GLU A 233 -2.29 -9.99 17.05
CA GLU A 233 -2.07 -11.23 17.84
C GLU A 233 -1.76 -10.99 19.33
N GLY A 234 -2.40 -10.00 19.95
CA GLY A 234 -2.19 -9.67 21.37
C GLY A 234 -0.89 -8.92 21.69
N GLY A 235 -0.10 -8.54 20.68
CA GLY A 235 1.10 -7.72 20.80
C GLY A 235 1.03 -6.41 20.01
N LYS A 236 1.96 -5.49 20.29
CA LYS A 236 2.12 -4.26 19.49
C LYS A 236 3.15 -4.47 18.39
N TYR A 237 2.75 -4.31 17.14
CA TYR A 237 3.59 -4.48 15.97
C TYR A 237 3.79 -3.16 15.23
N MET A 238 4.99 -2.97 14.68
CA MET A 238 5.26 -1.85 13.78
C MET A 238 4.71 -2.17 12.38
N PRO A 239 3.82 -1.35 11.81
CA PRO A 239 3.36 -1.55 10.45
C PRO A 239 4.41 -1.07 9.44
N LEU A 240 4.52 -1.82 8.35
CA LEU A 240 5.25 -1.42 7.15
C LEU A 240 4.37 -1.68 5.93
N PHE A 241 4.33 -0.72 5.02
CA PHE A 241 3.48 -0.78 3.83
C PHE A 241 4.32 -0.87 2.56
N THR A 242 3.95 -1.76 1.65
CA THR A 242 4.64 -1.94 0.36
C THR A 242 4.43 -0.75 -0.59
N SER A 243 3.43 0.08 -0.33
CA SER A 243 3.16 1.32 -1.06
C SER A 243 2.33 2.31 -0.25
N LEU A 244 2.25 3.56 -0.72
CA LEU A 244 1.35 4.56 -0.14
C LEU A 244 -0.12 4.13 -0.27
N SER A 245 -0.48 3.51 -1.39
CA SER A 245 -1.83 2.97 -1.61
C SER A 245 -2.21 1.90 -0.59
N GLU A 246 -1.27 1.05 -0.15
CA GLU A 246 -1.56 0.08 0.92
C GLU A 246 -1.78 0.78 2.26
N LEU A 247 -1.02 1.84 2.57
CA LEU A 247 -1.27 2.64 3.78
C LEU A 247 -2.65 3.32 3.75
N GLN A 248 -3.06 3.83 2.59
CA GLN A 248 -4.36 4.48 2.39
C GLN A 248 -5.55 3.54 2.54
N LYS A 249 -5.34 2.22 2.49
CA LYS A 249 -6.38 1.22 2.80
C LYS A 249 -6.67 1.10 4.30
N TRP A 250 -5.83 1.70 5.16
CA TRP A 250 -6.09 1.74 6.60
C TRP A 250 -7.28 2.65 6.91
N ASN A 251 -8.47 2.05 6.99
CA ASN A 251 -9.67 2.73 7.43
C ASN A 251 -9.54 3.12 8.91
N GLY A 252 -9.62 4.42 9.21
CA GLY A 252 -9.44 4.95 10.57
C GLY A 252 -7.99 5.20 11.00
N ALA A 253 -7.02 5.22 10.08
CA ALA A 253 -5.64 5.65 10.38
C ALA A 253 -5.63 7.05 11.02
N PRO A 254 -4.88 7.35 12.09
CA PRO A 254 -4.80 8.72 12.59
C PRO A 254 -4.21 9.68 11.52
N ASP A 255 -4.45 10.99 11.66
CA ASP A 255 -3.74 12.00 10.87
C ASP A 255 -2.24 11.81 11.06
N CYS A 256 -1.56 11.39 10.01
CA CYS A 256 -0.16 10.99 10.09
C CYS A 256 0.62 11.41 8.85
N LYS A 257 1.94 11.31 8.95
CA LYS A 257 2.86 11.49 7.84
C LYS A 257 3.32 10.13 7.38
N ALA A 258 3.47 9.96 6.07
CA ALA A 258 4.02 8.76 5.48
C ALA A 258 5.49 9.02 5.12
N VAL A 259 6.42 8.25 5.70
CA VAL A 259 7.87 8.39 5.48
C VAL A 259 8.47 7.09 4.93
N PRO A 260 9.48 7.17 4.03
CA PRO A 260 10.10 5.98 3.47
C PRO A 260 11.12 5.41 4.46
N MET A 261 11.01 4.12 4.77
CA MET A 261 11.82 3.42 5.76
C MET A 261 12.44 2.16 5.17
N SER A 262 13.70 1.89 5.50
CA SER A 262 14.36 0.62 5.16
C SER A 262 14.14 -0.43 6.25
N MET A 263 14.33 -1.71 5.91
CA MET A 263 14.32 -2.78 6.92
C MET A 263 15.36 -2.55 8.03
N ALA A 264 16.51 -1.96 7.70
CA ALA A 264 17.55 -1.63 8.69
C ALA A 264 17.04 -0.62 9.73
N ASN A 265 16.22 0.35 9.33
CA ASN A 265 15.63 1.34 10.24
C ASN A 265 14.65 0.66 11.21
N TYR A 266 13.76 -0.22 10.71
CA TYR A 266 12.84 -0.99 11.56
C TYR A 266 13.58 -1.87 12.56
N VAL A 267 14.66 -2.52 12.13
CA VAL A 267 15.49 -3.35 13.02
C VAL A 267 16.17 -2.50 14.09
N ALA A 268 16.69 -1.33 13.75
CA ALA A 268 17.27 -0.42 14.75
C ALA A 268 16.24 -0.04 15.82
N MET A 269 14.99 0.25 15.42
CA MET A 269 13.89 0.55 16.34
C MET A 269 13.45 -0.66 17.17
N LEU A 270 13.44 -1.86 16.59
CA LEU A 270 13.16 -3.09 17.32
C LEU A 270 14.27 -3.39 18.35
N SER A 271 15.51 -3.09 18.00
CA SER A 271 16.69 -3.38 18.84
C SER A 271 16.82 -2.44 20.03
N ASP A 272 16.13 -1.29 20.01
CA ASP A 272 16.13 -0.36 21.14
C ASP A 272 15.62 -1.09 22.42
N PRO A 273 16.37 -1.06 23.54
CA PRO A 273 15.95 -1.66 24.80
C PRO A 273 14.61 -1.13 25.33
N LYS A 274 14.22 0.10 24.95
CA LYS A 274 12.93 0.71 25.31
C LYS A 274 11.79 0.33 24.37
N SER A 275 12.09 -0.38 23.27
CA SER A 275 11.09 -0.82 22.30
C SER A 275 10.15 -1.85 22.90
N THR A 276 8.85 -1.53 22.88
CA THR A 276 7.78 -2.43 23.33
C THR A 276 7.17 -3.24 22.18
N ALA A 277 7.75 -3.11 20.98
CA ALA A 277 7.27 -3.78 19.78
C ALA A 277 7.55 -5.30 19.83
N ALA A 278 6.50 -6.09 19.67
CA ALA A 278 6.56 -7.55 19.54
C ALA A 278 7.11 -7.99 18.17
N GLY A 279 7.07 -7.12 17.17
CA GLY A 279 7.57 -7.40 15.83
C GLY A 279 7.14 -6.36 14.80
N ILE A 280 7.10 -6.77 13.53
CA ILE A 280 6.61 -5.97 12.41
C ILE A 280 5.47 -6.68 11.67
N VAL A 281 4.62 -5.92 10.99
CA VAL A 281 3.54 -6.46 10.17
C VAL A 281 3.50 -5.78 8.80
N LEU A 282 3.60 -6.60 7.75
CA LEU A 282 3.60 -6.18 6.35
C LEU A 282 2.16 -6.08 5.81
N ASP A 283 1.84 -4.92 5.24
CA ASP A 283 0.54 -4.55 4.68
C ASP A 283 -0.64 -5.06 5.54
N PRO A 284 -0.81 -4.55 6.77
CA PRO A 284 -1.68 -5.13 7.80
C PRO A 284 -3.14 -5.31 7.38
N PHE A 285 -3.62 -4.49 6.44
CA PHE A 285 -5.01 -4.43 6.00
C PHE A 285 -5.28 -5.17 4.69
N THR A 286 -4.26 -5.80 4.11
CA THR A 286 -4.40 -6.62 2.90
C THR A 286 -3.65 -7.94 3.05
N MET A 287 -2.33 -7.88 3.22
CA MET A 287 -1.52 -9.08 3.42
C MET A 287 -1.58 -9.53 4.89
N GLY A 288 -1.32 -8.64 5.84
CA GLY A 288 -1.31 -9.01 7.26
C GLY A 288 -0.22 -10.03 7.59
N LEU A 289 0.93 -9.97 6.90
CA LEU A 289 2.02 -10.90 7.15
C LEU A 289 2.87 -10.38 8.31
N ALA A 290 2.74 -11.00 9.47
CA ALA A 290 3.48 -10.63 10.68
C ALA A 290 4.80 -11.39 10.82
N PHE A 291 5.81 -10.69 11.34
CA PHE A 291 7.10 -11.24 11.74
C PHE A 291 7.37 -10.84 13.18
N SER A 292 7.70 -11.81 14.03
CA SER A 292 8.14 -11.54 15.39
C SER A 292 9.41 -10.67 15.40
N LYS A 293 9.72 -10.06 16.54
CA LYS A 293 10.95 -9.29 16.75
C LYS A 293 12.18 -10.10 16.31
N GLU A 294 12.31 -11.35 16.74
CA GLU A 294 13.41 -12.23 16.34
C GLU A 294 13.45 -12.51 14.84
N GLN A 295 12.30 -12.77 14.22
CA GLN A 295 12.21 -12.99 12.78
C GLN A 295 12.63 -11.73 12.02
N ALA A 296 12.15 -10.55 12.42
CA ALA A 296 12.51 -9.27 11.84
C ALA A 296 14.01 -8.97 11.97
N MET A 297 14.63 -9.30 13.12
CA MET A 297 16.09 -9.23 13.30
C MET A 297 16.84 -10.13 12.31
N ASN A 298 16.25 -11.27 11.94
CA ASN A 298 16.85 -12.23 11.00
C ASN A 298 16.65 -11.86 9.52
N ILE A 299 15.82 -10.86 9.22
CA ILE A 299 15.71 -10.29 7.87
C ILE A 299 16.97 -9.49 7.53
N GLN A 300 17.65 -8.91 8.53
CA GLN A 300 18.99 -8.36 8.31
C GLN A 300 19.94 -9.44 7.83
N PRO A 301 20.92 -9.10 6.97
CA PRO A 301 21.95 -10.05 6.58
C PRO A 301 22.69 -10.47 7.85
N ARG A 302 22.47 -11.72 8.28
CA ARG A 302 23.36 -12.37 9.24
C ARG A 302 24.66 -12.62 8.51
N LEU A 303 25.59 -11.68 8.64
CA LEU A 303 27.00 -11.94 8.39
C LEU A 303 27.46 -12.88 9.50
N ALA A 304 27.41 -14.18 9.23
CA ALA A 304 28.02 -15.18 10.09
C ALA A 304 29.45 -15.38 9.60
N MET A 305 30.41 -15.18 10.51
CA MET A 305 31.80 -15.49 10.20
C MET A 305 31.91 -16.99 9.89
N ARG A 306 32.62 -17.32 8.82
CA ARG A 306 32.83 -18.70 8.39
C ARG A 306 34.32 -18.90 8.15
N ASP A 307 34.87 -20.03 8.60
CA ASP A 307 36.20 -20.41 8.18
C ASP A 307 36.19 -20.68 6.68
N ILE A 308 37.02 -19.94 5.95
CA ILE A 308 37.39 -20.24 4.58
C ILE A 308 38.80 -20.83 4.59
N ASP A 309 38.97 -21.97 3.90
CA ASP A 309 40.25 -22.67 3.81
C ASP A 309 41.25 -21.91 2.93
N SER A 310 40.76 -21.15 1.94
CA SER A 310 41.58 -20.27 1.08
C SER A 310 40.75 -19.15 0.44
N THR A 311 41.44 -18.07 0.07
CA THR A 311 40.92 -16.98 -0.77
C THR A 311 40.97 -17.37 -2.26
N PRO A 312 40.08 -16.86 -3.13
CA PRO A 312 40.13 -17.13 -4.56
C PRO A 312 41.46 -16.68 -5.17
N GLU A 313 42.01 -17.50 -6.07
CA GLU A 313 43.28 -17.23 -6.75
C GLU A 313 43.21 -15.88 -7.50
N GLY A 314 44.19 -15.00 -7.27
CA GLY A 314 44.27 -13.65 -7.84
C GLY A 314 43.51 -12.55 -7.09
N MET A 315 42.65 -12.88 -6.12
CA MET A 315 41.90 -11.86 -5.36
C MET A 315 42.81 -10.99 -4.50
N GLU A 316 43.76 -11.58 -3.77
CA GLU A 316 44.69 -10.81 -2.93
C GLU A 316 45.64 -9.94 -3.76
N ASP A 317 46.06 -10.41 -4.93
CA ASP A 317 46.96 -9.66 -5.81
C ASP A 317 46.26 -8.44 -6.40
N ASP A 318 45.00 -8.58 -6.85
CA ASP A 318 44.18 -7.46 -7.31
C ASP A 318 43.92 -6.44 -6.20
N LEU A 319 43.65 -6.92 -4.98
CA LEU A 319 43.48 -6.05 -3.81
C LEU A 319 44.77 -5.29 -3.49
N LYS A 320 45.92 -5.96 -3.48
CA LYS A 320 47.23 -5.34 -3.25
C LYS A 320 47.57 -4.31 -4.33
N ALA A 321 47.27 -4.60 -5.60
CA ALA A 321 47.45 -3.65 -6.69
C ALA A 321 46.60 -2.39 -6.48
N TYR A 322 45.34 -2.55 -6.10
CA TYR A 322 44.45 -1.42 -5.79
C TYR A 322 44.94 -0.61 -4.58
N PHE A 323 45.36 -1.26 -3.49
CA PHE A 323 45.83 -0.56 -2.29
C PHE A 323 47.16 0.15 -2.51
N ALA A 324 48.06 -0.40 -3.34
CA ALA A 324 49.30 0.27 -3.72
C ALA A 324 49.08 1.60 -4.44
N GLU A 325 47.96 1.75 -5.16
CA GLU A 325 47.56 3.01 -5.80
C GLU A 325 46.83 3.96 -4.84
N ASN A 326 46.42 3.49 -3.66
CA ASN A 326 45.53 4.21 -2.75
C ASN A 326 46.15 4.38 -1.36
N ALA A 327 46.87 5.50 -1.17
CA ALA A 327 47.63 5.81 0.05
C ALA A 327 46.78 5.87 1.34
N ASP A 328 45.45 5.93 1.24
CA ASP A 328 44.56 5.98 2.39
C ASP A 328 44.39 4.63 3.10
N VAL A 329 44.84 3.50 2.53
CA VAL A 329 44.73 2.16 3.14
C VAL A 329 46.02 1.79 3.88
N LYS A 330 45.98 1.70 5.21
CA LYS A 330 47.13 1.30 6.05
C LYS A 330 47.29 -0.21 6.15
N LYS A 331 46.19 -0.92 6.42
CA LYS A 331 46.16 -2.38 6.54
C LYS A 331 44.88 -2.93 5.95
N ALA A 332 44.94 -4.15 5.41
CA ALA A 332 43.77 -4.88 4.99
C ALA A 332 43.77 -6.33 5.50
N TYR A 333 42.59 -6.80 5.86
CA TYR A 333 42.32 -8.14 6.37
C TYR A 333 41.21 -8.77 5.54
N ILE A 334 41.23 -10.09 5.39
CA ILE A 334 40.20 -10.83 4.67
C ILE A 334 39.77 -12.04 5.48
N ASP A 335 38.46 -12.28 5.54
CA ASP A 335 37.89 -13.49 6.14
C ASP A 335 36.64 -13.96 5.39
N GLY A 336 36.23 -15.18 5.69
CA GLY A 336 35.03 -15.78 5.16
C GLY A 336 33.79 -15.27 5.87
N VAL A 337 32.77 -14.95 5.09
CA VAL A 337 31.44 -14.70 5.62
C VAL A 337 30.42 -15.55 4.91
N LYS A 338 29.43 -15.98 5.66
CA LYS A 338 28.18 -16.45 5.10
C LYS A 338 27.20 -15.29 5.17
N ALA A 339 26.90 -14.70 4.03
CA ALA A 339 25.90 -13.66 3.89
C ALA A 339 24.70 -14.25 3.13
N ASN A 340 23.52 -14.28 3.76
CA ASN A 340 22.27 -14.74 3.12
C ASN A 340 22.39 -16.16 2.52
N ASN A 341 22.99 -17.10 3.26
CA ASN A 341 23.25 -18.47 2.80
C ASN A 341 24.19 -18.63 1.60
N THR A 342 24.78 -17.52 1.12
CA THR A 342 25.82 -17.53 0.11
C THR A 342 27.17 -17.34 0.80
N ASP A 343 28.13 -18.18 0.45
CA ASP A 343 29.50 -18.00 0.91
C ASP A 343 30.13 -16.82 0.17
N GLY A 344 30.87 -16.01 0.90
CA GLY A 344 31.49 -14.80 0.40
C GLY A 344 32.64 -14.36 1.30
N PHE A 345 33.10 -13.13 1.06
CA PHE A 345 34.28 -12.59 1.73
C PHE A 345 33.93 -11.28 2.43
N VAL A 346 34.61 -11.02 3.53
CA VAL A 346 34.69 -9.68 4.12
C VAL A 346 36.11 -9.17 4.01
N VAL A 347 36.26 -7.98 3.42
CA VAL A 347 37.52 -7.24 3.41
C VAL A 347 37.41 -6.13 4.44
N VAL A 348 38.29 -6.16 5.44
CA VAL A 348 38.34 -5.16 6.50
C VAL A 348 39.52 -4.24 6.27
N LEU A 349 39.26 -2.93 6.29
CA LEU A 349 40.26 -1.90 6.00
C LEU A 349 40.57 -1.07 7.23
N GLU A 350 41.84 -0.88 7.51
CA GLU A 350 42.35 0.19 8.35
C GLU A 350 42.73 1.37 7.45
N LEU A 351 42.04 2.49 7.62
CA LEU A 351 42.21 3.67 6.78
C LEU A 351 42.93 4.78 7.54
N GLU A 352 43.76 5.57 6.85
CA GLU A 352 44.37 6.77 7.40
C GLU A 352 43.33 7.86 7.71
N ASN A 353 42.31 7.98 6.85
CA ASN A 353 41.23 8.94 6.99
C ASN A 353 39.85 8.25 6.97
N GLU A 354 39.21 8.15 8.13
CA GLU A 354 37.90 7.50 8.28
C GLU A 354 36.75 8.27 7.58
N ASN A 355 36.96 9.49 7.07
CA ASN A 355 35.92 10.24 6.35
C ASN A 355 35.59 9.67 4.96
N ASN A 356 36.52 8.91 4.34
CA ASN A 356 36.38 8.39 2.98
C ASN A 356 35.99 6.90 2.91
N VAL A 357 35.61 6.30 4.04
CA VAL A 357 35.33 4.85 4.17
C VAL A 357 34.40 4.34 3.07
N ARG A 358 33.33 5.08 2.76
CA ARG A 358 32.31 4.64 1.80
C ARG A 358 32.84 4.60 0.36
N GLU A 359 33.60 5.61 -0.04
CA GLU A 359 34.14 5.70 -1.40
C GLU A 359 35.17 4.59 -1.63
N ILE A 360 36.11 4.45 -0.70
CA ILE A 360 37.12 3.39 -0.76
C ILE A 360 36.45 2.00 -0.74
N ALA A 361 35.45 1.79 0.11
CA ALA A 361 34.69 0.55 0.16
C ALA A 361 33.97 0.23 -1.15
N ASP A 362 33.32 1.21 -1.78
CA ASP A 362 32.61 1.03 -3.05
C ASP A 362 33.58 0.67 -4.20
N HIS A 363 34.77 1.28 -4.23
CA HIS A 363 35.80 0.97 -5.22
C HIS A 363 36.41 -0.43 -5.01
N VAL A 364 36.74 -0.79 -3.77
CA VAL A 364 37.24 -2.12 -3.41
C VAL A 364 36.21 -3.19 -3.77
N ALA A 365 34.94 -2.97 -3.40
CA ALA A 365 33.85 -3.88 -3.74
C ALA A 365 33.70 -4.07 -5.25
N LYS A 366 33.83 -3.00 -6.06
CA LYS A 366 33.81 -3.09 -7.52
C LYS A 366 34.97 -3.89 -8.09
N ALA A 367 36.19 -3.70 -7.58
CA ALA A 367 37.39 -4.39 -8.08
C ALA A 367 37.31 -5.91 -7.90
N ILE A 368 36.71 -6.36 -6.80
CA ILE A 368 36.70 -7.77 -6.40
C ILE A 368 35.36 -8.49 -6.59
N ASN A 369 34.32 -7.79 -7.08
CA ASN A 369 33.00 -8.40 -7.31
C ASN A 369 33.06 -9.62 -8.27
N LYS A 370 34.10 -9.70 -9.11
CA LYS A 370 34.37 -10.85 -10.00
C LYS A 370 34.72 -12.16 -9.28
N TYR A 371 35.15 -12.08 -8.01
CA TYR A 371 35.56 -13.24 -7.20
C TYR A 371 34.43 -13.82 -6.33
N GLY A 372 33.27 -13.16 -6.28
CA GLY A 372 32.12 -13.57 -5.50
C GLY A 372 31.54 -12.44 -4.65
N SER A 373 30.57 -12.78 -3.80
CA SER A 373 29.93 -11.80 -2.90
C SER A 373 30.96 -11.29 -1.89
N CYS A 374 31.25 -9.99 -1.94
CA CYS A 374 32.17 -9.36 -1.01
C CYS A 374 31.52 -8.21 -0.24
N VAL A 375 31.83 -8.12 1.05
CA VAL A 375 31.48 -6.99 1.92
C VAL A 375 32.76 -6.28 2.33
N VAL A 376 32.78 -4.95 2.23
CA VAL A 376 33.92 -4.15 2.67
C VAL A 376 33.51 -3.38 3.93
N ALA A 377 34.35 -3.40 4.96
CA ALA A 377 34.05 -2.76 6.24
C ALA A 377 35.30 -2.10 6.85
N PRO A 378 35.15 -1.01 7.62
CA PRO A 378 36.27 -0.45 8.36
C PRO A 378 36.62 -1.31 9.59
N ILE A 379 37.86 -1.23 10.04
CA ILE A 379 38.38 -1.92 11.23
C ILE A 379 37.58 -1.58 12.51
N SER A 380 37.03 -0.37 12.59
CA SER A 380 36.21 0.11 13.69
C SER A 380 34.82 -0.54 13.77
N SER A 381 34.38 -1.22 12.71
CA SER A 381 33.08 -1.90 12.66
C SER A 381 33.00 -3.14 13.57
N PRO A 382 31.80 -3.56 14.01
CA PRO A 382 31.63 -4.78 14.79
C PRO A 382 32.15 -6.05 14.10
N ILE A 383 32.11 -6.11 12.77
CA ILE A 383 32.68 -7.22 11.99
C ILE A 383 34.19 -7.10 11.86
N GLY A 384 34.73 -5.88 11.74
CA GLY A 384 36.17 -5.61 11.72
C GLY A 384 36.88 -6.16 12.97
N LYS A 385 36.31 -5.91 14.15
CA LYS A 385 36.82 -6.46 15.41
C LYS A 385 36.85 -7.99 15.43
N LYS A 386 35.80 -8.65 14.91
CA LYS A 386 35.74 -10.12 14.83
C LYS A 386 36.76 -10.71 13.84
N VAL A 387 37.04 -10.01 12.74
CA VAL A 387 38.05 -10.41 11.76
C VAL A 387 39.46 -10.29 12.36
N LEU A 388 39.74 -9.19 13.06
CA LEU A 388 41.03 -8.97 13.74
C LEU A 388 41.34 -10.04 14.79
N GLU A 389 40.33 -10.59 15.46
CA GLU A 389 40.49 -11.68 16.42
C GLU A 389 40.91 -13.01 15.76
N ARG A 390 40.70 -13.16 14.45
CA ARG A 390 40.84 -14.43 13.71
C ARG A 390 41.92 -14.42 12.64
N LYS A 391 42.25 -13.25 12.08
CA LYS A 391 43.06 -13.11 10.87
C LYS A 391 44.14 -12.05 11.04
N THR A 392 45.26 -12.28 10.37
CA THR A 392 46.35 -11.29 10.23
C THR A 392 46.16 -10.46 8.96
N ALA A 393 46.81 -9.30 8.90
CA ALA A 393 46.76 -8.47 7.70
C ALA A 393 47.41 -9.19 6.52
N PHE A 394 46.78 -9.15 5.34
CA PHE A 394 47.37 -9.63 4.08
C PHE A 394 48.04 -8.50 3.30
N TYR A 395 47.77 -7.25 3.69
CA TYR A 395 48.36 -6.03 3.16
C TYR A 395 48.64 -5.05 4.30
N GLU A 396 49.82 -4.43 4.25
CA GLU A 396 50.28 -3.35 5.11
C GLU A 396 51.11 -2.41 4.23
N ALA A 397 50.78 -1.11 4.24
CA ALA A 397 51.38 -0.08 3.37
C ALA A 397 52.78 0.33 3.77
#